data_AF-A0A7S3VUL7-F1
#
_entry.id   AF-A0A7S3VUL7-F1
#
_cell.length_a   1.000
_cell.length_b   1.000
_cell.length_c   1.000
_cell.angle_alpha   90.00
_cell.angle_beta   90.00
_cell.angle_gamma   90.00
#
_symmetry.space_group_name_H-M   'P 1'
#
loop_
_entity.id
_entity.type
_entity.pdbx_description
1 polymer ?
#
loop_
_entity_poly.entity_id
_entity_poly.type
_entity_poly.pdbx_seq_one_letter_code
_entity_poly.pdbx_strand_id
1 'polypeptide(L)'
;MSFVNLGGDAAATPTYFEVVAADRIVPSLKSAVVYTLSVLSQRRSWVHRLLAYEDEVLALVSLVLDWHSLHTADATFAESLYGLCRRRIPGPAPPQAPGTSSSFETGVQAVDAGISERQRRLGLAVEVLVPYLRSKAGQLHKLHAGEGVLGLALQNSASRQRAGDCDRQSSWAGYARRLLVRAFVTAYPWCHAAMESSTLAYHIAYLLRVAPTHRPTLHALRMQVSRVSAQDMARLNKAKEATRQARFAAAKAAGQSTVISSFRQGLLHAIHFISDNARNSLIVAVFAFKALEWWYTSAEEHLAAGKALPVPPPPPPPRPSPKGVGLPADTSHCPVCRKACMNPAQVATSGYLGCYPCVFSYVQEHGLCPVTQVPTLVDHVRKLYDTM
;
A
#
# COMPACT_ATOMS: atom_id res chain seq x y z
N MET A 1 -26.89 -2.25 -9.01
CA MET A 1 -26.42 -2.26 -10.41
C MET A 1 -24.95 -1.87 -10.41
N SER A 2 -24.03 -2.74 -10.88
CA SER A 2 -22.57 -2.53 -10.81
C SER A 2 -22.10 -1.53 -11.88
N PHE A 3 -21.05 -0.78 -11.56
CA PHE A 3 -20.68 0.46 -12.23
C PHE A 3 -19.71 0.31 -13.40
N VAL A 4 -19.58 -0.88 -13.96
CA VAL A 4 -18.65 -1.17 -15.05
C VAL A 4 -19.30 -2.19 -15.98
N ASN A 5 -20.12 -1.70 -16.91
CA ASN A 5 -20.45 -2.45 -18.12
C ASN A 5 -19.28 -2.24 -19.09
N LEU A 6 -18.13 -2.87 -18.80
CA LEU A 6 -17.14 -3.11 -19.85
C LEU A 6 -17.79 -4.12 -20.79
N GLY A 7 -18.43 -3.61 -21.83
CA GLY A 7 -19.13 -4.39 -22.84
C GLY A 7 -18.22 -5.51 -23.35
N GLY A 8 -18.53 -6.73 -22.94
CA GLY A 8 -17.86 -7.94 -23.37
C GLY A 8 -18.72 -9.13 -23.03
N ASP A 9 -18.90 -10.02 -23.99
CA ASP A 9 -19.69 -11.23 -23.82
C ASP A 9 -19.15 -12.07 -22.66
N ALA A 10 -20.05 -12.80 -21.97
CA ALA A 10 -19.72 -13.65 -20.81
C ALA A 10 -18.64 -14.72 -21.08
N ALA A 11 -18.41 -15.02 -22.36
CA ALA A 11 -17.43 -15.98 -22.86
C ALA A 11 -16.05 -15.33 -23.15
N ALA A 12 -15.95 -14.00 -23.19
CA ALA A 12 -14.70 -13.31 -23.48
C ALA A 12 -13.79 -13.30 -22.25
N THR A 13 -12.56 -13.80 -22.42
CA THR A 13 -11.50 -13.69 -21.41
C THR A 13 -11.26 -12.21 -21.06
N PRO A 14 -11.08 -11.87 -19.76
CA PRO A 14 -10.89 -10.49 -19.36
C PRO A 14 -9.59 -9.92 -19.95
N THR A 15 -9.54 -8.62 -20.19
CA THR A 15 -8.29 -8.01 -20.67
C THR A 15 -7.21 -8.10 -19.59
N TYR A 16 -5.94 -8.13 -19.99
CA TYR A 16 -4.83 -8.11 -19.04
C TYR A 16 -4.90 -6.89 -18.10
N PHE A 17 -5.27 -5.72 -18.64
CA PHE A 17 -5.40 -4.50 -17.85
C PHE A 17 -6.51 -4.58 -16.80
N GLU A 18 -7.65 -5.22 -17.10
CA GLU A 18 -8.71 -5.46 -16.10
C GLU A 18 -8.20 -6.32 -14.93
N VAL A 19 -7.51 -7.41 -15.25
CA VAL A 19 -6.97 -8.34 -14.24
C VAL A 19 -5.89 -7.67 -13.39
N VAL A 20 -4.95 -6.94 -14.01
CA VAL A 20 -3.89 -6.24 -13.29
C VAL A 20 -4.45 -5.08 -12.45
N ALA A 21 -5.48 -4.39 -12.94
CA ALA A 21 -6.13 -3.33 -12.17
C ALA A 21 -6.77 -3.89 -10.89
N ALA A 22 -7.45 -5.04 -10.97
CA ALA A 22 -7.98 -5.75 -9.79
C ALA A 22 -6.86 -6.07 -8.79
N ASP A 23 -5.75 -6.64 -9.26
CA ASP A 23 -4.62 -7.03 -8.41
C ASP A 23 -3.98 -5.87 -7.63
N ARG A 24 -4.07 -4.63 -8.14
CA ARG A 24 -3.47 -3.45 -7.50
C ARG A 24 -4.30 -2.87 -6.35
N ILE A 25 -5.57 -3.26 -6.20
CA ILE A 25 -6.43 -2.75 -5.13
C ILE A 25 -5.92 -3.17 -3.75
N VAL A 26 -5.58 -4.44 -3.55
CA VAL A 26 -5.23 -4.95 -2.21
C VAL A 26 -3.96 -4.28 -1.63
N PRO A 27 -2.87 -4.10 -2.39
CA PRO A 27 -1.72 -3.32 -1.92
C PRO A 27 -2.07 -1.87 -1.56
N SER A 28 -2.94 -1.22 -2.35
CA SER A 28 -3.37 0.16 -2.05
C SER A 28 -4.20 0.24 -0.77
N LEU A 29 -5.06 -0.77 -0.52
CA LEU A 29 -5.83 -0.90 0.71
C LEU A 29 -4.91 -1.05 1.92
N LYS A 30 -3.83 -1.85 1.82
CA LYS A 30 -2.82 -1.97 2.89
C LYS A 30 -2.27 -0.60 3.28
N SER A 31 -1.80 0.19 2.31
CA SER A 31 -1.23 1.51 2.57
C SER A 31 -2.25 2.46 3.23
N ALA A 32 -3.50 2.44 2.77
CA ALA A 32 -4.56 3.26 3.34
C ALA A 32 -4.91 2.86 4.79
N VAL A 33 -4.99 1.56 5.07
CA VAL A 33 -5.26 1.04 6.43
C VAL A 33 -4.12 1.41 7.38
N VAL A 34 -2.87 1.20 6.98
CA VAL A 34 -1.69 1.55 7.79
C VAL A 34 -1.65 3.06 8.05
N TYR A 35 -1.90 3.90 7.04
CA TYR A 35 -1.97 5.35 7.21
C TYR A 35 -3.07 5.76 8.20
N THR A 36 -4.28 5.21 8.04
CA THR A 36 -5.41 5.51 8.92
C THR A 36 -5.11 5.10 10.36
N LEU A 37 -4.53 3.91 10.56
CA LEU A 37 -4.09 3.44 11.88
C LEU A 37 -2.99 4.33 12.46
N SER A 38 -2.05 4.79 11.64
CA SER A 38 -0.98 5.72 12.06
C SER A 38 -1.57 7.05 12.58
N VAL A 39 -2.50 7.65 11.86
CA VAL A 39 -3.17 8.89 12.30
C VAL A 39 -4.00 8.66 13.57
N LEU A 40 -4.75 7.55 13.64
CA LEU A 40 -5.53 7.20 14.83
C LEU A 40 -4.66 6.87 16.05
N SER A 41 -3.43 6.39 15.83
CA SER A 41 -2.47 6.09 16.89
C SER A 41 -2.06 7.32 17.68
N GLN A 42 -2.07 8.52 17.05
CA GLN A 42 -1.76 9.78 17.71
C GLN A 42 -2.81 10.15 18.78
N ARG A 43 -4.07 9.72 18.60
CA ARG A 43 -5.15 9.99 19.56
C ARG A 43 -5.37 8.88 20.58
N ARG A 44 -5.07 7.62 20.26
CA ARG A 44 -5.41 6.47 21.11
C ARG A 44 -4.24 5.49 21.21
N SER A 45 -3.73 5.31 22.43
CA SER A 45 -2.59 4.42 22.74
C SER A 45 -2.81 2.95 22.38
N TRP A 46 -4.05 2.45 22.42
CA TRP A 46 -4.33 1.06 22.04
C TRP A 46 -4.17 0.80 20.54
N VAL A 47 -4.33 1.82 19.68
CA VAL A 47 -4.17 1.70 18.22
C VAL A 47 -2.70 1.48 17.86
N HIS A 48 -1.76 1.99 18.66
CA HIS A 48 -0.33 1.69 18.51
C HIS A 48 -0.04 0.18 18.63
N ARG A 49 -0.77 -0.54 19.50
CA ARG A 49 -0.66 -2.01 19.58
C ARG A 49 -1.15 -2.69 18.30
N LEU A 50 -2.23 -2.18 17.68
CA LEU A 50 -2.72 -2.69 16.40
C LEU A 50 -1.71 -2.46 15.27
N LEU A 51 -1.03 -1.31 15.27
CA LEU A 51 -0.02 -0.98 14.25
C LEU A 51 1.17 -1.96 14.28
N ALA A 52 1.55 -2.47 15.46
CA ALA A 52 2.56 -3.51 15.59
C ALA A 52 2.15 -4.86 14.92
N TYR A 53 0.85 -5.08 14.76
CA TYR A 53 0.27 -6.25 14.10
C TYR A 53 -0.37 -5.87 12.75
N GLU A 54 0.25 -4.95 11.99
CA GLU A 54 -0.28 -4.47 10.71
C GLU A 54 -0.64 -5.59 9.72
N ASP A 55 0.18 -6.62 9.63
CA ASP A 55 -0.04 -7.76 8.73
C ASP A 55 -1.21 -8.64 9.21
N GLU A 56 -1.43 -8.78 10.52
CA GLU A 56 -2.56 -9.55 11.07
C GLU A 56 -3.87 -8.82 10.84
N VAL A 57 -3.85 -7.50 11.08
CA VAL A 57 -5.01 -6.64 10.85
C VAL A 57 -5.38 -6.68 9.37
N LEU A 58 -4.40 -6.56 8.47
CA LEU A 58 -4.66 -6.65 7.04
C LEU A 58 -5.17 -8.03 6.63
N ALA A 59 -4.55 -9.11 7.11
CA ALA A 59 -4.99 -10.47 6.81
C ALA A 59 -6.44 -10.68 7.26
N LEU A 60 -6.82 -10.18 8.43
CA LEU A 60 -8.19 -10.24 8.94
C LEU A 60 -9.16 -9.40 8.11
N VAL A 61 -8.78 -8.18 7.73
CA VAL A 61 -9.60 -7.31 6.88
C VAL A 61 -9.82 -7.96 5.51
N SER A 62 -8.76 -8.42 4.85
CA SER A 62 -8.85 -9.12 3.57
C SER A 62 -9.67 -10.41 3.69
N LEU A 63 -9.49 -11.19 4.75
CA LEU A 63 -10.28 -12.39 5.02
C LEU A 63 -11.77 -12.08 5.10
N VAL A 64 -12.18 -11.05 5.85
CA VAL A 64 -13.59 -10.67 5.99
C VAL A 64 -14.16 -10.18 4.66
N LEU A 65 -13.42 -9.31 3.95
CA LEU A 65 -13.85 -8.76 2.66
C LEU A 65 -13.99 -9.86 1.60
N ASP A 66 -12.97 -10.70 1.45
CA ASP A 66 -12.97 -11.78 0.46
C ASP A 66 -13.93 -12.91 0.84
N TRP A 67 -14.10 -13.21 2.12
CA TRP A 67 -15.13 -14.15 2.58
C TRP A 67 -16.52 -13.67 2.17
N HIS A 68 -16.84 -12.40 2.43
CA HIS A 68 -18.12 -11.83 2.05
C HIS A 68 -18.31 -11.79 0.53
N SER A 69 -17.27 -11.38 -0.20
CA SER A 69 -17.32 -11.28 -1.66
C SER A 69 -17.46 -12.65 -2.33
N LEU A 70 -16.71 -13.66 -1.89
CA LEU A 70 -16.77 -15.01 -2.46
C LEU A 70 -18.12 -15.70 -2.23
N HIS A 71 -18.80 -15.40 -1.12
CA HIS A 71 -20.14 -15.95 -0.86
C HIS A 71 -21.27 -15.24 -1.60
N THR A 72 -21.06 -13.99 -2.02
CA THR A 72 -22.12 -13.16 -2.63
C THR A 72 -21.98 -12.98 -4.13
N ALA A 73 -20.76 -13.05 -4.67
CA ALA A 73 -20.44 -12.76 -6.05
C ALA A 73 -19.48 -13.77 -6.71
N ASP A 74 -19.10 -14.85 -6.01
CA ASP A 74 -18.12 -15.84 -6.49
C ASP A 74 -16.81 -15.21 -7.01
N ALA A 75 -16.42 -14.09 -6.39
CA ALA A 75 -15.27 -13.28 -6.76
C ALA A 75 -14.55 -12.83 -5.48
N THR A 76 -13.24 -12.59 -5.55
CA THR A 76 -12.57 -11.81 -4.48
C THR A 76 -13.07 -10.38 -4.47
N PHE A 77 -12.84 -9.67 -3.36
CA PHE A 77 -13.28 -8.30 -3.21
C PHE A 77 -12.75 -7.42 -4.36
N ALA A 78 -11.47 -7.55 -4.69
CA ALA A 78 -10.85 -6.80 -5.77
C ALA A 78 -11.44 -7.14 -7.15
N GLU A 79 -11.64 -8.42 -7.47
CA GLU A 79 -12.27 -8.86 -8.72
C GLU A 79 -13.71 -8.34 -8.85
N SER A 80 -14.48 -8.36 -7.75
CA SER A 80 -15.88 -7.92 -7.74
C SER A 80 -16.05 -6.43 -8.09
N LEU A 81 -15.08 -5.58 -7.71
CA LEU A 81 -15.10 -4.15 -8.01
C LEU A 81 -14.91 -3.86 -9.50
N TYR A 82 -14.19 -4.73 -10.21
CA TYR A 82 -13.97 -4.64 -11.66
C TYR A 82 -14.98 -5.46 -12.47
N GLY A 83 -16.01 -6.04 -11.84
CA GLY A 83 -17.01 -6.86 -12.54
C GLY A 83 -16.47 -8.22 -13.01
N LEU A 84 -15.45 -8.75 -12.32
CA LEU A 84 -14.85 -10.05 -12.57
C LEU A 84 -15.37 -11.07 -11.55
N CYS A 85 -15.46 -12.34 -11.96
CA CYS A 85 -15.81 -13.48 -11.11
C CYS A 85 -14.91 -14.68 -11.41
N ARG A 86 -14.81 -15.59 -10.45
CA ARG A 86 -14.05 -16.84 -10.60
C ARG A 86 -14.99 -17.94 -11.08
N ARG A 87 -14.57 -18.67 -12.10
CA ARG A 87 -15.25 -19.85 -12.63
C ARG A 87 -14.28 -21.03 -12.65
N ARG A 88 -14.83 -22.23 -12.67
CA ARG A 88 -14.01 -23.45 -12.81
C ARG A 88 -13.50 -23.55 -14.24
N ILE A 89 -12.25 -23.96 -14.40
CA ILE A 89 -11.74 -24.36 -15.71
C ILE A 89 -12.45 -25.67 -16.06
N PRO A 90 -13.13 -25.77 -17.23
CA PRO A 90 -13.72 -27.03 -17.68
C PRO A 90 -12.61 -28.09 -17.74
N GLY A 91 -12.80 -29.20 -17.04
CA GLY A 91 -11.90 -30.35 -17.18
C GLY A 91 -11.97 -30.91 -18.60
N PRO A 92 -10.96 -31.68 -19.05
CA PRO A 92 -11.09 -32.44 -20.29
C PRO A 92 -12.36 -33.29 -20.20
N ALA A 93 -13.27 -33.09 -21.15
CA ALA A 93 -14.51 -33.86 -21.19
C ALA A 93 -14.18 -35.35 -21.27
N PRO A 94 -14.90 -36.23 -20.56
CA PRO A 94 -14.76 -37.67 -20.76
C PRO A 94 -15.02 -37.99 -22.24
N PRO A 95 -14.32 -38.99 -22.83
CA PRO A 95 -14.52 -39.37 -24.22
C PRO A 95 -16.00 -39.72 -24.43
N GLN A 96 -16.68 -38.90 -25.24
CA GLN A 96 -18.10 -39.09 -25.57
C GLN A 96 -18.23 -40.36 -26.41
N ALA A 97 -19.10 -41.29 -25.99
CA ALA A 97 -19.48 -42.42 -26.82
C ALA A 97 -20.19 -41.91 -28.09
N PRO A 98 -19.88 -42.45 -29.29
CA PRO A 98 -20.44 -41.96 -30.54
C PRO A 98 -21.93 -42.34 -30.62
N GLY A 99 -22.84 -41.37 -30.48
CA GLY A 99 -24.27 -41.68 -30.66
C GLY A 99 -25.32 -40.64 -30.28
N THR A 100 -24.99 -39.38 -29.99
CA THR A 100 -26.04 -38.39 -29.71
C THR A 100 -25.70 -37.04 -30.32
N SER A 101 -26.25 -36.80 -31.51
CA SER A 101 -26.35 -35.48 -32.12
C SER A 101 -27.36 -34.63 -31.35
N SER A 102 -26.93 -34.09 -30.21
CA SER A 102 -27.63 -32.99 -29.53
C SER A 102 -26.79 -31.72 -29.66
N SER A 103 -27.23 -30.86 -30.57
CA SER A 103 -27.25 -29.40 -30.45
C SER A 103 -25.94 -28.70 -30.09
N PHE A 104 -25.51 -27.87 -31.04
CA PHE A 104 -24.49 -26.81 -30.99
C PHE A 104 -24.64 -25.78 -29.83
N GLU A 105 -25.56 -25.98 -28.88
CA GLU A 105 -25.82 -25.09 -27.73
C GLU A 105 -25.15 -25.55 -26.42
N THR A 106 -24.57 -26.75 -26.39
CA THR A 106 -23.99 -27.34 -25.16
C THR A 106 -22.64 -26.72 -24.75
N GLY A 107 -22.02 -25.91 -25.62
CA GLY A 107 -20.76 -25.21 -25.32
C GLY A 107 -20.90 -24.04 -24.35
N VAL A 108 -22.10 -23.47 -24.21
CA VAL A 108 -22.35 -22.31 -23.33
C VAL A 108 -22.70 -22.75 -21.90
N GLN A 109 -23.34 -23.92 -21.74
CA GLN A 109 -23.83 -24.37 -20.43
C GLN A 109 -22.73 -24.96 -19.52
N ALA A 110 -21.65 -25.51 -20.08
CA ALA A 110 -20.53 -26.03 -19.28
C ALA A 110 -19.68 -24.92 -18.63
N VAL A 111 -19.81 -23.68 -19.10
CA VAL A 111 -19.08 -22.50 -18.59
C VAL A 111 -19.76 -21.92 -17.34
N ASP A 112 -21.01 -22.29 -17.05
CA ASP A 112 -21.85 -21.72 -15.99
C ASP A 112 -21.70 -22.42 -14.62
N ALA A 113 -20.81 -23.40 -14.48
CA ALA A 113 -20.63 -24.12 -13.22
C ALA A 113 -19.90 -23.25 -12.17
N GLY A 114 -20.69 -22.72 -11.21
CA GLY A 114 -20.18 -22.03 -10.04
C GLY A 114 -19.13 -22.83 -9.25
N ILE A 115 -18.33 -22.12 -8.46
CA ILE A 115 -17.22 -22.69 -7.70
C ILE A 115 -17.75 -23.60 -6.59
N SER A 116 -17.10 -24.75 -6.34
CA SER A 116 -17.46 -25.58 -5.17
C SER A 116 -17.02 -24.90 -3.88
N GLU A 117 -17.78 -25.16 -2.82
CA GLU A 117 -17.49 -24.72 -1.46
C GLU A 117 -16.07 -25.08 -0.99
N ARG A 118 -15.54 -26.27 -1.35
CA ARG A 118 -14.15 -26.64 -0.99
C ARG A 118 -13.14 -25.73 -1.68
N GLN A 119 -13.37 -25.47 -2.96
CA GLN A 119 -12.55 -24.61 -3.79
C GLN A 119 -12.65 -23.15 -3.31
N ARG A 120 -13.83 -22.69 -2.89
CA ARG A 120 -14.04 -21.36 -2.29
C ARG A 120 -13.19 -21.19 -1.03
N ARG A 121 -13.22 -22.18 -0.12
CA ARG A 121 -12.43 -22.15 1.12
C ARG A 121 -10.92 -22.24 0.86
N LEU A 122 -10.48 -23.12 -0.05
CA LEU A 122 -9.07 -23.23 -0.42
C LEU A 122 -8.58 -21.96 -1.13
N GLY A 123 -9.38 -21.37 -2.02
CA GLY A 123 -9.08 -20.12 -2.68
C GLY A 123 -8.95 -18.96 -1.69
N LEU A 124 -9.88 -18.85 -0.74
CA LEU A 124 -9.80 -17.87 0.34
C LEU A 124 -8.54 -18.08 1.21
N ALA A 125 -8.27 -19.33 1.61
CA ALA A 125 -7.10 -19.65 2.41
C ALA A 125 -5.80 -19.30 1.68
N VAL A 126 -5.68 -19.62 0.40
CA VAL A 126 -4.49 -19.32 -0.41
C VAL A 126 -4.32 -17.81 -0.61
N GLU A 127 -5.39 -17.08 -0.93
CA GLU A 127 -5.34 -15.63 -1.16
C GLU A 127 -4.92 -14.85 0.08
N VAL A 128 -5.30 -15.29 1.28
CA VAL A 128 -4.95 -14.62 2.55
C VAL A 128 -3.63 -15.15 3.13
N LEU A 129 -3.43 -16.47 3.16
CA LEU A 129 -2.29 -17.09 3.83
C LEU A 129 -0.99 -16.89 3.06
N VAL A 130 -1.00 -16.94 1.72
CA VAL A 130 0.22 -16.76 0.91
C VAL A 130 0.85 -15.38 1.11
N PRO A 131 0.13 -14.24 0.96
CA PRO A 131 0.74 -12.93 1.18
C PRO A 131 1.13 -12.72 2.64
N TYR A 132 0.39 -13.29 3.59
CA TYR A 132 0.72 -13.24 5.02
C TYR A 132 2.03 -13.98 5.35
N LEU A 133 2.15 -15.24 4.92
CA LEU A 133 3.37 -16.02 5.12
C LEU A 133 4.57 -15.35 4.42
N ARG A 134 4.33 -14.76 3.25
CA ARG A 134 5.35 -14.01 2.52
C ARG A 134 5.80 -12.76 3.28
N SER A 135 4.87 -12.00 3.87
CA SER A 135 5.24 -10.80 4.65
C SER A 135 6.06 -11.18 5.88
N LYS A 136 5.65 -12.24 6.60
CA LYS A 136 6.38 -12.77 7.76
C LYS A 136 7.75 -13.32 7.38
N ALA A 137 7.85 -14.09 6.31
CA ALA A 137 9.12 -14.59 5.81
C ALA A 137 10.06 -13.42 5.44
N GLY A 138 9.54 -12.38 4.80
CA GLY A 138 10.30 -11.17 4.49
C GLY A 138 10.77 -10.40 5.74
N GLN A 139 9.92 -10.27 6.76
CA GLN A 139 10.30 -9.66 8.05
C GLN A 139 11.38 -10.46 8.76
N LEU A 140 11.22 -11.79 8.86
CA LEU A 140 12.22 -12.68 9.43
C LEU A 140 13.54 -12.61 8.67
N HIS A 141 13.50 -12.57 7.34
CA HIS A 141 14.68 -12.39 6.53
C HIS A 141 15.36 -11.04 6.82
N LYS A 142 14.62 -9.92 6.90
CA LYS A 142 15.22 -8.61 7.23
C LYS A 142 15.90 -8.60 8.60
N LEU A 143 15.28 -9.22 9.61
CA LEU A 143 15.84 -9.33 10.95
C LEU A 143 17.17 -10.10 10.96
N HIS A 144 17.23 -11.25 10.28
CA HIS A 144 18.44 -12.09 10.27
C HIS A 144 19.46 -11.68 9.19
N ALA A 145 19.03 -11.01 8.12
CA ALA A 145 19.91 -10.52 7.05
C ALA A 145 20.56 -9.18 7.41
N GLY A 146 19.91 -8.35 8.24
CA GLY A 146 20.50 -7.13 8.81
C GLY A 146 21.68 -7.41 9.75
N GLU A 147 21.69 -8.58 10.39
CA GLU A 147 22.86 -9.08 11.13
C GLU A 147 23.96 -9.60 10.18
N GLY A 148 23.67 -9.85 8.90
CA GLY A 148 24.64 -10.28 7.90
C GLY A 148 25.34 -11.61 8.23
N VAL A 149 26.12 -12.12 7.26
CA VAL A 149 27.04 -13.25 7.49
C VAL A 149 28.06 -12.91 8.58
N LEU A 150 28.44 -11.63 8.67
CA LEU A 150 29.43 -11.13 9.62
C LEU A 150 28.88 -11.05 11.06
N GLY A 151 27.64 -10.60 11.28
CA GLY A 151 27.04 -10.55 12.63
C GLY A 151 26.67 -11.93 13.15
N LEU A 152 26.27 -12.87 12.28
CA LEU A 152 26.14 -14.28 12.65
C LEU A 152 27.50 -14.95 12.91
N ALA A 153 28.57 -14.54 12.23
CA ALA A 153 29.94 -14.99 12.51
C ALA A 153 30.48 -14.38 13.83
N LEU A 154 30.14 -13.12 14.12
CA LEU A 154 30.49 -12.41 15.35
C LEU A 154 29.69 -12.92 16.56
N GLN A 155 28.40 -13.25 16.40
CA GLN A 155 27.65 -14.01 17.41
C GLN A 155 28.28 -15.39 17.62
N ASN A 156 28.83 -16.03 16.57
CA ASN A 156 29.48 -17.33 16.68
C ASN A 156 30.86 -17.25 17.39
N SER A 157 31.62 -16.16 17.22
CA SER A 157 32.85 -15.92 17.98
C SER A 157 32.56 -15.47 19.42
N ALA A 158 31.57 -14.59 19.62
CA ALA A 158 31.14 -14.14 20.95
C ALA A 158 30.51 -15.27 21.78
N SER A 159 29.76 -16.17 21.15
CA SER A 159 29.26 -17.39 21.80
C SER A 159 30.36 -18.43 22.04
N ARG A 160 31.41 -18.52 21.19
CA ARG A 160 32.62 -19.31 21.48
C ARG A 160 33.41 -18.76 22.66
N GLN A 161 33.51 -17.44 22.80
CA GLN A 161 34.21 -16.80 23.93
C GLN A 161 33.42 -16.91 25.25
N ARG A 162 32.08 -16.84 25.22
CA ARG A 162 31.24 -17.09 26.42
C ARG A 162 31.10 -18.57 26.77
N ALA A 163 31.30 -19.49 25.82
CA ALA A 163 31.29 -20.93 26.07
C ALA A 163 32.56 -21.47 26.75
N GLY A 164 33.52 -20.60 27.08
CA GLY A 164 34.68 -20.94 27.90
C GLY A 164 34.36 -21.08 29.39
N ASP A 165 33.27 -20.46 29.88
CA ASP A 165 33.04 -20.31 31.32
C ASP A 165 31.80 -21.03 31.89
N CYS A 166 30.90 -21.58 31.08
CA CYS A 166 29.77 -22.36 31.61
C CYS A 166 29.34 -23.48 30.66
N ASP A 167 29.47 -24.68 31.19
CA ASP A 167 28.74 -25.92 30.89
C ASP A 167 28.49 -26.39 29.45
N ARG A 168 29.03 -27.59 29.26
CA ARG A 168 28.94 -28.48 28.11
C ARG A 168 27.55 -29.12 27.99
N GLN A 169 26.47 -28.33 27.89
CA GLN A 169 25.15 -28.83 27.52
C GLN A 169 24.95 -28.68 26.00
N SER A 170 25.46 -29.67 25.26
CA SER A 170 25.24 -29.87 23.83
C SER A 170 23.77 -30.16 23.52
N SER A 171 22.94 -29.12 23.44
CA SER A 171 21.61 -29.27 22.85
C SER A 171 21.74 -29.26 21.32
N TRP A 172 21.60 -30.43 20.70
CA TRP A 172 21.46 -30.60 19.25
C TRP A 172 20.45 -29.61 18.65
N ALA A 173 19.41 -29.23 19.40
CA ALA A 173 18.43 -28.23 18.99
C ALA A 173 19.04 -26.84 18.73
N GLY A 174 20.07 -26.44 19.48
CA GLY A 174 20.77 -25.17 19.28
C GLY A 174 21.70 -25.17 18.04
N TYR A 175 22.24 -26.33 17.67
CA TYR A 175 22.96 -26.50 16.40
C TYR A 175 22.00 -26.53 15.21
N ALA A 176 20.93 -27.34 15.31
CA ALA A 176 19.89 -27.45 14.29
C ALA A 176 19.24 -26.09 14.00
N ARG A 177 18.88 -25.31 15.03
CA ARG A 177 18.33 -23.96 14.86
C ARG A 177 19.26 -23.03 14.08
N ARG A 178 20.57 -23.06 14.37
CA ARG A 178 21.57 -22.23 13.67
C ARG A 178 21.72 -22.64 12.21
N LEU A 179 21.72 -23.94 11.93
CA LEU A 179 21.78 -24.45 10.56
C LEU A 179 20.53 -24.05 9.77
N LEU A 180 19.34 -24.17 10.38
CA LEU A 180 18.07 -23.78 9.77
C LEU A 180 17.99 -22.29 9.46
N VAL A 181 18.44 -21.42 10.37
CA VAL A 181 18.48 -19.96 10.12
C VAL A 181 19.41 -19.63 8.97
N ARG A 182 20.61 -20.23 8.92
CA ARG A 182 21.55 -20.02 7.81
C ARG A 182 20.97 -20.51 6.48
N ALA A 183 20.41 -21.72 6.46
CA ALA A 183 19.76 -22.27 5.27
C ALA A 183 18.58 -21.41 4.82
N PHE A 184 17.79 -20.85 5.75
CA PHE A 184 16.69 -19.96 5.45
C PHE A 184 17.16 -18.64 4.81
N VAL A 185 18.17 -17.98 5.40
CA VAL A 185 18.71 -16.72 4.88
C VAL A 185 19.30 -16.90 3.48
N THR A 186 19.98 -18.03 3.21
CA THR A 186 20.53 -18.30 1.88
C THR A 186 19.46 -18.73 0.87
N ALA A 187 18.46 -19.52 1.27
CA ALA A 187 17.42 -20.02 0.37
C ALA A 187 16.32 -19.01 0.06
N TYR A 188 15.94 -18.14 1.03
CA TYR A 188 14.86 -17.17 0.88
C TYR A 188 14.94 -16.31 -0.40
N PRO A 189 16.07 -15.66 -0.77
CA PRO A 189 16.12 -14.85 -1.99
C PRO A 189 15.85 -15.67 -3.26
N TRP A 190 16.31 -16.92 -3.32
CA TRP A 190 16.04 -17.82 -4.44
C TRP A 190 14.60 -18.27 -4.48
N CYS A 191 14.00 -18.65 -3.34
CA CYS A 191 12.59 -19.00 -3.27
C CYS A 191 11.70 -17.81 -3.66
N HIS A 192 12.01 -16.62 -3.14
CA HIS A 192 11.30 -15.39 -3.47
C HIS A 192 11.44 -15.05 -4.96
N ALA A 193 12.64 -15.16 -5.52
CA ALA A 193 12.88 -14.96 -6.94
C ALA A 193 12.09 -15.98 -7.79
N ALA A 194 12.11 -17.26 -7.45
CA ALA A 194 11.36 -18.30 -8.16
C ALA A 194 9.84 -18.06 -8.12
N MET A 195 9.31 -17.64 -6.96
CA MET A 195 7.90 -17.25 -6.85
C MET A 195 7.56 -16.08 -7.77
N GLU A 196 8.37 -15.03 -7.79
CA GLU A 196 8.16 -13.87 -8.68
C GLU A 196 8.39 -14.18 -10.16
N SER A 197 9.34 -15.05 -10.47
CA SER A 197 9.51 -15.55 -11.83
C SER A 197 8.29 -16.35 -12.28
N SER A 198 7.70 -17.14 -11.39
CA SER A 198 6.48 -17.89 -11.70
C SER A 198 5.31 -16.93 -11.94
N THR A 199 5.08 -15.93 -11.10
CA THR A 199 4.00 -14.95 -11.32
C THR A 199 4.20 -14.23 -12.65
N LEU A 200 5.42 -13.75 -12.94
CA LEU A 200 5.76 -13.09 -14.21
C LEU A 200 5.50 -14.00 -15.42
N ALA A 201 5.94 -15.25 -15.36
CA ALA A 201 5.74 -16.21 -16.45
C ALA A 201 4.25 -16.44 -16.75
N TYR A 202 3.39 -16.53 -15.72
CA TYR A 202 1.95 -16.63 -15.92
C TYR A 202 1.33 -15.34 -16.47
N HIS A 203 1.83 -14.16 -16.09
CA HIS A 203 1.36 -12.90 -16.69
C HIS A 203 1.72 -12.82 -18.19
N ILE A 204 2.93 -13.23 -18.57
CA ILE A 204 3.34 -13.31 -19.98
C ILE A 204 2.52 -14.35 -20.74
N ALA A 205 2.31 -15.54 -20.17
CA ALA A 205 1.48 -16.58 -20.78
C ALA A 205 0.03 -16.14 -20.97
N TYR A 206 -0.50 -15.35 -20.04
CA TYR A 206 -1.83 -14.74 -20.15
C TYR A 206 -1.88 -13.67 -21.25
N LEU A 207 -0.87 -12.80 -21.35
CA LEU A 207 -0.75 -11.80 -22.41
C LEU A 207 -0.67 -12.44 -23.80
N LEU A 208 0.07 -13.53 -23.95
CA LEU A 208 0.18 -14.29 -25.19
C LEU A 208 -1.04 -15.18 -25.48
N ARG A 209 -2.06 -15.17 -24.61
CA ARG A 209 -3.26 -16.03 -24.66
C ARG A 209 -2.98 -17.54 -24.73
N VAL A 210 -1.80 -17.96 -24.26
CA VAL A 210 -1.44 -19.39 -24.18
C VAL A 210 -2.12 -20.05 -22.98
N ALA A 211 -2.25 -19.32 -21.86
CA ALA A 211 -2.89 -19.80 -20.66
C ALA A 211 -4.13 -18.94 -20.30
N PRO A 212 -5.24 -19.55 -19.84
CA PRO A 212 -6.44 -18.81 -19.40
C PRO A 212 -6.28 -18.18 -18.01
N THR A 213 -5.15 -18.37 -17.34
CA THR A 213 -4.91 -17.94 -15.94
C THR A 213 -3.64 -17.10 -15.83
N HIS A 214 -3.68 -16.06 -14.99
CA HIS A 214 -2.58 -15.11 -14.78
C HIS A 214 -1.76 -15.37 -13.50
N ARG A 215 -2.25 -16.24 -12.60
CA ARG A 215 -1.58 -16.60 -11.34
C ARG A 215 -1.37 -18.10 -11.22
N PRO A 216 -0.20 -18.55 -10.71
CA PRO A 216 0.05 -19.97 -10.46
C PRO A 216 -0.90 -20.58 -9.41
N THR A 217 -1.35 -19.79 -8.43
CA THR A 217 -2.30 -20.23 -7.40
C THR A 217 -3.68 -20.56 -7.97
N LEU A 218 -4.18 -19.75 -8.90
CA LEU A 218 -5.46 -19.98 -9.57
C LEU A 218 -5.40 -21.20 -10.48
N HIS A 219 -4.28 -21.38 -11.20
CA HIS A 219 -4.03 -22.55 -12.00
C HIS A 219 -4.03 -23.84 -11.15
N ALA A 220 -3.36 -23.83 -9.99
CA ALA A 220 -3.35 -24.94 -9.05
C ALA A 220 -4.76 -25.29 -8.51
N LEU A 221 -5.61 -24.28 -8.31
CA LEU A 221 -7.00 -24.45 -7.86
C LEU A 221 -8.00 -24.79 -8.99
N ARG A 222 -7.52 -24.83 -10.25
CA ARG A 222 -8.33 -24.98 -11.48
C ARG A 222 -9.46 -23.95 -11.58
N MET A 223 -9.12 -22.70 -11.28
CA MET A 223 -10.04 -21.55 -11.40
C MET A 223 -9.53 -20.59 -12.46
N GLN A 224 -10.46 -20.00 -13.21
CA GLN A 224 -10.22 -18.91 -14.16
C GLN A 224 -11.03 -17.68 -13.78
N VAL A 225 -10.52 -16.50 -14.10
CA VAL A 225 -11.23 -15.24 -13.92
C VAL A 225 -12.00 -14.94 -15.20
N SER A 226 -13.28 -14.62 -15.09
CA SER A 226 -14.19 -14.29 -16.19
C SER A 226 -15.01 -13.05 -15.88
N ARG A 227 -15.57 -12.38 -16.90
CA ARG A 227 -16.48 -11.25 -16.69
C ARG A 227 -17.84 -11.73 -16.20
N VAL A 228 -18.44 -10.97 -15.29
CA VAL A 228 -19.80 -11.22 -14.82
C VAL A 228 -20.79 -10.89 -15.93
N SER A 229 -21.59 -11.87 -16.35
CA SER A 229 -22.63 -11.66 -17.36
C SER A 229 -23.79 -10.83 -16.82
N ALA A 230 -24.49 -10.09 -17.67
CA ALA A 230 -25.76 -9.46 -17.32
C ALA A 230 -26.79 -10.49 -16.82
N GLN A 231 -26.78 -11.69 -17.39
CA GLN A 231 -27.62 -12.80 -16.95
C GLN A 231 -27.25 -13.27 -15.53
N ASP A 232 -25.96 -13.34 -15.23
CA ASP A 232 -25.46 -13.71 -13.90
C ASP A 232 -25.83 -12.65 -12.86
N MET A 233 -25.70 -11.37 -13.21
CA MET A 233 -26.11 -10.27 -12.36
C MET A 233 -27.62 -10.34 -12.05
N ALA A 234 -28.45 -10.63 -13.04
CA ALA A 234 -29.89 -10.81 -12.85
C ALA A 234 -30.20 -12.02 -11.94
N ARG A 235 -29.51 -13.15 -12.12
CA ARG A 235 -29.64 -14.34 -11.26
C ARG A 235 -29.26 -14.03 -9.81
N LEU A 236 -28.13 -13.35 -9.59
CA LEU A 236 -27.65 -12.95 -8.26
C LEU A 236 -28.59 -11.96 -7.58
N ASN A 237 -29.12 -10.97 -8.31
CA ASN A 237 -30.08 -10.01 -7.75
C ASN A 237 -31.38 -10.69 -7.33
N LYS A 238 -31.93 -11.59 -8.15
CA LYS A 238 -33.12 -12.38 -7.79
C LYS A 238 -32.90 -13.21 -6.52
N ALA A 239 -31.74 -13.85 -6.38
CA ALA A 239 -31.40 -14.62 -5.17
C ALA A 239 -31.27 -13.72 -3.92
N LYS A 240 -30.67 -12.53 -4.07
CA LYS A 240 -30.58 -11.53 -3.00
C LYS A 240 -31.96 -11.01 -2.60
N GLU A 241 -32.82 -10.72 -3.56
CA GLU A 241 -34.20 -10.28 -3.33
C GLU A 241 -35.02 -11.34 -2.60
N ALA A 242 -34.92 -12.62 -3.00
CA ALA A 242 -35.59 -13.73 -2.32
C ALA A 242 -35.13 -13.87 -0.85
N THR A 243 -33.82 -13.76 -0.60
CA THR A 243 -33.27 -13.81 0.76
C THR A 243 -33.72 -12.62 1.62
N ARG A 244 -33.80 -11.43 1.03
CA ARG A 244 -34.32 -10.22 1.70
C ARG A 244 -35.78 -10.40 2.06
N GLN A 245 -36.61 -10.85 1.12
CA GLN A 245 -38.03 -11.10 1.36
C GLN A 245 -38.23 -12.13 2.48
N ALA A 246 -37.42 -13.19 2.51
CA ALA A 246 -37.44 -14.18 3.60
C ALA A 246 -37.05 -13.55 4.96
N ARG A 247 -36.03 -12.69 5.01
CA ARG A 247 -35.64 -11.99 6.25
C ARG A 247 -36.69 -11.00 6.73
N PHE A 248 -37.33 -10.29 5.82
CA PHE A 248 -38.44 -9.38 6.16
C PHE A 248 -39.66 -10.15 6.66
N ALA A 249 -40.01 -11.26 6.01
CA ALA A 249 -41.07 -12.15 6.46
C ALA A 249 -40.75 -12.73 7.86
N ALA A 250 -39.52 -13.19 8.09
CA ALA A 250 -39.08 -13.69 9.39
C ALA A 250 -39.08 -12.59 10.47
N ALA A 251 -38.64 -11.37 10.16
CA ALA A 251 -38.69 -10.24 11.08
C ALA A 251 -40.12 -9.83 11.43
N LYS A 252 -41.07 -9.97 10.49
CA LYS A 252 -42.50 -9.75 10.72
C LYS A 252 -43.15 -10.88 11.53
N ALA A 253 -42.71 -12.13 11.32
CA ALA A 253 -43.22 -13.31 12.02
C ALA A 253 -42.66 -13.47 13.45
N ALA A 254 -41.54 -12.82 13.79
CA ALA A 254 -40.87 -12.95 15.09
C ALA A 254 -41.62 -12.38 16.30
N GLY A 255 -42.85 -11.86 16.13
CA GLY A 255 -43.82 -11.69 17.22
C GLY A 255 -43.43 -10.83 18.43
N GLN A 256 -42.43 -9.95 18.31
CA GLN A 256 -42.10 -8.95 19.33
C GLN A 256 -43.03 -7.73 19.23
N SER A 257 -43.04 -6.87 20.27
CA SER A 257 -43.88 -5.67 20.32
C SER A 257 -43.80 -4.85 19.02
N THR A 258 -44.93 -4.30 18.59
CA THR A 258 -45.10 -3.60 17.30
C THR A 258 -44.03 -2.53 17.09
N VAL A 259 -43.66 -1.81 18.15
CA VAL A 259 -42.63 -0.75 18.13
C VAL A 259 -41.23 -1.30 17.81
N ILE A 260 -40.83 -2.41 18.45
CA ILE A 260 -39.50 -3.02 18.24
C ILE A 260 -39.43 -3.64 16.84
N SER A 261 -40.52 -4.26 16.37
CA SER A 261 -40.60 -4.83 15.02
C SER A 261 -40.49 -3.75 13.94
N SER A 262 -41.15 -2.60 14.10
CA SER A 262 -41.07 -1.46 13.17
C SER A 262 -39.69 -0.83 13.15
N PHE A 263 -39.03 -0.67 14.31
CA PHE A 263 -37.66 -0.15 14.36
C PHE A 263 -36.68 -1.10 13.67
N ARG A 264 -36.77 -2.41 13.93
CA ARG A 264 -35.91 -3.42 13.31
C ARG A 264 -36.13 -3.52 11.80
N GLN A 265 -37.38 -3.41 11.34
CA GLN A 265 -37.72 -3.35 9.91
C GLN A 265 -37.16 -2.07 9.27
N GLY A 266 -37.32 -0.91 9.91
CA GLY A 266 -36.77 0.36 9.45
C GLY A 266 -35.24 0.34 9.34
N LEU A 267 -34.55 -0.25 10.32
CA LEU A 267 -33.10 -0.44 10.30
C LEU A 267 -32.66 -1.37 9.16
N LEU A 268 -33.35 -2.49 8.95
CA LEU A 268 -33.07 -3.41 7.83
C LEU A 268 -33.31 -2.74 6.48
N HIS A 269 -34.38 -1.96 6.34
CA HIS A 269 -34.65 -1.15 5.16
C HIS A 269 -33.53 -0.12 4.92
N ALA A 270 -33.10 0.59 5.96
CA ALA A 270 -32.02 1.56 5.85
C ALA A 270 -30.71 0.90 5.43
N ILE A 271 -30.32 -0.22 6.04
CA ILE A 271 -29.12 -0.98 5.68
C ILE A 271 -29.18 -1.45 4.23
N HIS A 272 -30.31 -2.02 3.80
CA HIS A 272 -30.46 -2.48 2.42
C HIS A 272 -30.50 -1.32 1.42
N PHE A 273 -31.14 -0.20 1.75
CA PHE A 273 -31.15 1.00 0.94
C PHE A 273 -29.75 1.59 0.75
N ILE A 274 -28.95 1.64 1.82
CA ILE A 274 -27.54 2.07 1.77
C ILE A 274 -26.73 1.10 0.92
N SER A 275 -26.94 -0.21 1.07
CA SER A 275 -26.23 -1.24 0.29
C SER A 275 -26.57 -1.19 -1.20
N ASP A 276 -27.83 -0.92 -1.56
CA ASP A 276 -28.28 -0.86 -2.95
C ASP A 276 -27.82 0.42 -3.63
N ASN A 277 -27.75 1.52 -2.88
CA ASN A 277 -27.29 2.82 -3.32
C ASN A 277 -25.87 3.14 -2.84
N ALA A 278 -25.01 2.12 -2.67
CA ALA A 278 -23.64 2.29 -2.19
C ALA A 278 -22.84 3.31 -3.02
N ARG A 279 -23.21 3.48 -4.29
CA ARG A 279 -22.60 4.49 -5.18
C ARG A 279 -23.03 5.91 -4.84
N ASN A 280 -24.32 6.15 -4.70
CA ASN A 280 -24.82 7.47 -4.34
C ASN A 280 -24.36 7.84 -2.93
N SER A 281 -24.28 6.86 -2.02
CA SER A 281 -23.73 7.07 -0.68
C SER A 281 -22.23 7.40 -0.70
N LEU A 282 -21.43 6.77 -1.58
CA LEU A 282 -20.03 7.14 -1.76
C LEU A 282 -19.87 8.58 -2.26
N ILE A 283 -20.66 8.98 -3.27
CA ILE A 283 -20.62 10.35 -3.79
C ILE A 283 -20.96 11.35 -2.68
N VAL A 284 -22.04 11.10 -1.93
CA VAL A 284 -22.42 11.92 -0.77
C VAL A 284 -21.32 11.94 0.29
N ALA A 285 -20.65 10.80 0.55
CA ALA A 285 -19.55 10.73 1.50
C ALA A 285 -18.33 11.54 1.07
N VAL A 286 -17.98 11.54 -0.23
CA VAL A 286 -16.89 12.37 -0.77
C VAL A 286 -17.22 13.85 -0.62
N PHE A 287 -18.44 14.27 -0.96
CA PHE A 287 -18.89 15.66 -0.76
C PHE A 287 -18.88 16.04 0.73
N ALA A 288 -19.36 15.17 1.61
CA ALA A 288 -19.34 15.40 3.05
C ALA A 288 -17.91 15.51 3.60
N PHE A 289 -17.00 14.65 3.14
CA PHE A 289 -15.59 14.72 3.48
C PHE A 289 -14.95 16.03 3.01
N LYS A 290 -15.22 16.45 1.77
CA LYS A 290 -14.73 17.73 1.23
C LYS A 290 -15.29 18.93 1.98
N ALA A 291 -16.56 18.90 2.36
CA ALA A 291 -17.16 19.93 3.22
C ALA A 291 -16.52 19.96 4.61
N LEU A 292 -16.19 18.80 5.17
CA LEU A 292 -15.48 18.70 6.45
C LEU A 292 -14.05 19.24 6.35
N GLU A 293 -13.32 18.89 5.29
CA GLU A 293 -11.98 19.41 5.00
C GLU A 293 -12.01 20.94 4.93
N TRP A 294 -12.93 21.50 4.12
CA TRP A 294 -13.13 22.94 4.03
C TRP A 294 -13.44 23.58 5.38
N TRP A 295 -14.27 22.94 6.21
CA TRP A 295 -14.60 23.44 7.55
C TRP A 295 -13.37 23.51 8.46
N TYR A 296 -12.54 22.45 8.47
CA TYR A 296 -11.33 22.42 9.29
C TYR A 296 -10.24 23.37 8.78
N THR A 297 -10.00 23.46 7.47
CA THR A 297 -9.02 24.39 6.92
C THR A 297 -9.41 25.84 7.19
N SER A 298 -10.69 26.17 7.02
CA SER A 298 -11.22 27.51 7.33
C SER A 298 -11.03 27.83 8.82
N ALA A 299 -11.32 26.86 9.71
CA ALA A 299 -11.10 27.04 11.15
C ALA A 299 -9.62 27.25 11.51
N GLU A 300 -8.70 26.52 10.88
CA GLU A 300 -7.26 26.70 11.07
C GLU A 300 -6.77 28.06 10.58
N GLU A 301 -7.24 28.52 9.41
CA GLU A 301 -6.91 29.84 8.87
C GLU A 301 -7.38 30.97 9.80
N HIS A 302 -8.62 30.89 10.31
CA HIS A 302 -9.13 31.88 11.27
C HIS A 302 -8.33 31.88 12.58
N LEU A 303 -7.92 30.71 13.07
CA LEU A 303 -7.09 30.60 14.27
C LEU A 303 -5.63 31.06 14.04
N ALA A 304 -5.09 30.83 12.85
CA ALA A 304 -3.74 31.26 12.46
C ALA A 304 -3.69 32.79 12.24
N ALA A 305 -4.69 33.36 11.57
CA ALA A 305 -4.82 34.80 11.37
C ALA A 305 -4.91 35.56 12.70
N GLY A 306 -5.61 34.99 13.70
CA GLY A 306 -5.68 35.56 15.05
C GLY A 306 -4.38 35.43 15.87
N LYS A 307 -3.43 34.58 15.45
CA LYS A 307 -2.14 34.33 16.14
C LYS A 307 -0.93 34.90 15.41
N ALA A 308 -1.11 35.49 14.23
CA ALA A 308 -0.02 36.08 13.47
C ALA A 308 0.47 37.36 14.17
N LEU A 309 1.53 37.24 14.96
CA LEU A 309 2.30 38.39 15.43
C LEU A 309 2.88 39.15 14.23
N PRO A 310 3.02 40.48 14.30
CA PRO A 310 3.70 41.23 13.24
C PRO A 310 5.11 40.65 13.05
N VAL A 311 5.50 40.41 11.80
CA VAL A 311 6.84 39.94 11.46
C VAL A 311 7.84 40.92 12.07
N PRO A 312 8.76 40.47 12.95
CA PRO A 312 9.72 41.38 13.56
C PRO A 312 10.57 42.03 12.45
N PRO A 313 10.98 43.30 12.62
CA PRO A 313 11.86 43.95 11.64
C PRO A 313 13.13 43.10 11.44
N PRO A 314 13.66 43.02 10.21
CA PRO A 314 14.85 42.22 9.93
C PRO A 314 16.01 42.70 10.83
N PRO A 315 16.84 41.78 11.35
CA PRO A 315 17.97 42.17 12.17
C PRO A 315 18.91 43.09 11.37
N PRO A 316 19.48 44.14 11.99
CA PRO A 316 20.42 45.01 11.31
C PRO A 316 21.65 44.21 10.82
N PRO A 317 22.22 44.55 9.65
CA PRO A 317 23.38 43.83 9.14
C PRO A 317 24.57 43.97 10.11
N PRO A 318 25.37 42.91 10.31
CA PRO A 318 26.51 42.97 11.20
C PRO A 318 27.55 43.96 10.67
N ARG A 319 28.08 44.78 11.58
CA ARG A 319 29.08 45.80 11.23
C ARG A 319 30.40 45.15 10.82
N PRO A 320 31.16 45.74 9.88
CA PRO A 320 32.50 45.27 9.56
C PRO A 320 33.41 45.29 10.79
N SER A 321 34.24 44.26 10.95
CA SER A 321 35.21 44.21 12.04
C SER A 321 36.42 45.07 11.70
N PRO A 322 37.04 45.78 12.66
CA PRO A 322 38.30 46.50 12.43
C PRO A 322 39.44 45.57 12.00
N LYS A 323 39.32 44.26 12.26
CA LYS A 323 40.29 43.23 11.83
C LYS A 323 39.92 42.57 10.50
N GLY A 324 38.82 42.97 9.87
CA GLY A 324 38.39 42.46 8.58
C GLY A 324 39.21 43.04 7.42
N VAL A 325 39.05 42.46 6.23
CA VAL A 325 39.73 42.90 4.99
C VAL A 325 39.30 44.31 4.55
N GLY A 326 38.28 44.89 5.19
CA GLY A 326 37.73 46.21 4.89
C GLY A 326 36.82 46.19 3.65
N LEU A 327 35.88 47.13 3.60
CA LEU A 327 35.01 47.27 2.43
C LEU A 327 35.68 48.13 1.34
N PRO A 328 35.43 47.84 0.05
CA PRO A 328 35.81 48.74 -1.05
C PRO A 328 34.93 49.98 -1.06
N ALA A 329 35.43 51.06 -1.66
CA ALA A 329 34.64 52.29 -1.89
C ALA A 329 33.45 52.01 -2.83
N ASP A 330 33.69 51.18 -3.84
CA ASP A 330 32.68 50.75 -4.80
C ASP A 330 32.10 49.38 -4.41
N THR A 331 30.78 49.32 -4.21
CA THR A 331 30.05 48.10 -3.81
C THR A 331 30.09 46.97 -4.86
N SER A 332 30.40 47.30 -6.12
CA SER A 332 30.55 46.33 -7.22
C SER A 332 31.86 45.54 -7.18
N HIS A 333 32.80 45.94 -6.32
CA HIS A 333 34.09 45.28 -6.17
C HIS A 333 34.08 44.28 -5.02
N CYS A 334 34.85 43.19 -5.17
CA CYS A 334 35.00 42.20 -4.12
C CYS A 334 35.89 42.74 -2.98
N PRO A 335 35.53 42.53 -1.70
CA PRO A 335 36.32 42.99 -0.57
C PRO A 335 37.68 42.29 -0.44
N VAL A 336 37.80 41.05 -0.94
CA VAL A 336 39.03 40.26 -0.85
C VAL A 336 40.01 40.60 -1.98
N CYS A 337 39.58 40.54 -3.24
CA CYS A 337 40.49 40.74 -4.38
C CYS A 337 40.49 42.17 -4.95
N ARG A 338 39.59 43.05 -4.48
CA ARG A 338 39.43 44.45 -4.89
C ARG A 338 39.18 44.66 -6.40
N LYS A 339 38.76 43.61 -7.10
CA LYS A 339 38.35 43.64 -8.53
C LYS A 339 36.84 43.58 -8.65
N ALA A 340 36.31 43.93 -9.82
CA ALA A 340 34.89 43.76 -10.15
C ALA A 340 34.43 42.34 -9.81
N CYS A 341 33.28 42.24 -9.13
CA CYS A 341 32.81 40.98 -8.58
C CYS A 341 32.42 39.99 -9.70
N MET A 342 33.20 38.92 -9.86
CA MET A 342 32.93 37.83 -10.80
C MET A 342 32.35 36.63 -10.04
N ASN A 343 31.23 36.09 -10.49
CA ASN A 343 30.47 35.03 -9.79
C ASN A 343 30.16 35.45 -8.33
N PRO A 344 29.20 36.36 -8.12
CA PRO A 344 28.90 36.88 -6.79
C PRO A 344 28.48 35.75 -5.84
N ALA A 345 28.99 35.79 -4.62
CA ALA A 345 28.61 34.91 -3.53
C ALA A 345 28.35 35.74 -2.28
N GLN A 346 27.34 35.32 -1.52
CA GLN A 346 26.96 35.88 -0.25
C GLN A 346 27.44 34.98 0.89
N VAL A 347 27.94 35.60 1.95
CA VAL A 347 28.19 34.91 3.23
C VAL A 347 26.91 34.98 4.08
N ALA A 348 26.20 33.86 4.23
CA ALA A 348 24.89 33.80 4.90
C ALA A 348 24.91 34.30 6.36
N THR A 349 26.04 34.16 7.06
CA THR A 349 26.21 34.63 8.45
C THR A 349 26.29 36.14 8.58
N SER A 350 26.72 36.85 7.53
CA SER A 350 27.02 38.28 7.60
C SER A 350 26.33 39.14 6.55
N GLY A 351 25.78 38.53 5.51
CA GLY A 351 25.10 39.21 4.40
C GLY A 351 26.01 39.87 3.37
N TYR A 352 27.34 39.95 3.59
CA TYR A 352 28.27 40.59 2.65
C TYR A 352 28.53 39.77 1.38
N LEU A 353 28.81 40.49 0.30
CA LEU A 353 29.05 39.95 -1.04
C LEU A 353 30.54 39.98 -1.40
N GLY A 354 30.96 39.00 -2.21
CA GLY A 354 32.28 38.96 -2.84
C GLY A 354 32.34 37.89 -3.94
N CYS A 355 33.48 37.77 -4.62
CA CYS A 355 33.68 36.71 -5.60
C CYS A 355 33.65 35.34 -4.92
N TYR A 356 32.91 34.38 -5.49
CA TYR A 356 32.81 33.02 -4.94
C TYR A 356 34.17 32.38 -4.64
N PRO A 357 35.17 32.35 -5.54
CA PRO A 357 36.46 31.74 -5.24
C PRO A 357 37.19 32.44 -4.09
N CYS A 358 37.15 33.77 -4.04
CA CYS A 358 37.86 34.53 -3.02
C CYS A 358 37.27 34.34 -1.62
N VAL A 359 35.94 34.35 -1.52
CA VAL A 359 35.26 34.14 -0.23
C VAL A 359 35.37 32.69 0.21
N PHE A 360 35.21 31.74 -0.71
CA PHE A 360 35.33 30.31 -0.42
C PHE A 360 36.72 29.94 0.10
N SER A 361 37.79 30.38 -0.58
CA SER A 361 39.17 30.12 -0.13
C SER A 361 39.45 30.77 1.23
N TYR A 362 39.02 32.01 1.45
CA TYR A 362 39.23 32.69 2.72
C TYR A 362 38.54 31.96 3.88
N VAL A 363 37.28 31.55 3.69
CA VAL A 363 36.50 30.81 4.69
C VAL A 363 37.08 29.41 4.93
N GLN A 364 37.56 28.74 3.89
CA GLN A 364 38.20 27.42 4.01
C GLN A 364 39.49 27.46 4.82
N GLU A 365 40.29 28.51 4.66
CA GLU A 365 41.57 28.68 5.38
C GLU A 365 41.39 29.20 6.81
N HIS A 366 40.50 30.18 7.02
CA HIS A 366 40.40 30.90 8.29
C HIS A 366 39.16 30.55 9.13
N GLY A 367 38.14 29.91 8.56
CA GLY A 367 36.87 29.60 9.25
C GLY A 367 36.06 30.84 9.68
N LEU A 368 36.32 31.99 9.06
CA LEU A 368 35.81 33.30 9.46
C LEU A 368 35.32 34.07 8.24
N CYS A 369 34.33 34.95 8.41
CA CYS A 369 33.90 35.87 7.35
C CYS A 369 34.99 36.94 7.10
N PRO A 370 35.39 37.21 5.85
CA PRO A 370 36.45 38.18 5.54
C PRO A 370 36.17 39.61 6.00
N VAL A 371 34.90 40.02 6.05
CA VAL A 371 34.50 41.40 6.38
C VAL A 371 34.20 41.56 7.88
N THR A 372 33.46 40.64 8.47
CA THR A 372 32.97 40.75 9.85
C THR A 372 33.75 39.94 10.86
N GLN A 373 34.61 39.00 10.42
CA GLN A 373 35.32 38.05 11.29
C GLN A 373 34.38 37.21 12.17
N VAL A 374 33.11 37.05 11.76
CA VAL A 374 32.17 36.13 12.41
C VAL A 374 32.49 34.69 11.98
N PRO A 375 32.46 33.71 12.90
CA PRO A 375 32.65 32.30 12.59
C PRO A 375 31.75 31.85 11.43
N THR A 376 32.36 31.34 10.38
CA THR A 376 31.67 31.00 9.13
C THR A 376 32.25 29.72 8.57
N LEU A 377 31.38 28.77 8.22
CA LEU A 377 31.73 27.52 7.57
C LEU A 377 31.53 27.63 6.07
N VAL A 378 32.13 26.69 5.32
CA VAL A 378 32.00 26.63 3.85
C VAL A 378 30.54 26.52 3.40
N ASP A 379 29.69 25.81 4.16
CA ASP A 379 28.25 25.65 3.90
C ASP A 379 27.46 26.97 3.97
N HIS A 380 28.02 27.99 4.61
CA HIS A 380 27.42 29.32 4.72
C HIS A 380 27.73 30.22 3.50
N VAL A 381 28.59 29.78 2.57
CA VAL A 381 28.89 30.52 1.34
C VAL A 381 27.88 30.14 0.27
N ARG A 382 27.00 31.08 -0.09
CA ARG A 382 25.94 30.87 -1.09
C ARG A 382 26.29 31.60 -2.38
N LYS A 383 26.48 30.87 -3.47
CA LYS A 383 26.63 31.47 -4.79
C LYS A 383 25.31 32.11 -5.21
N LEU A 384 25.37 33.37 -5.63
CA LEU A 384 24.23 34.08 -6.21
C LEU A 384 24.27 33.88 -7.72
N TYR A 385 23.12 33.51 -8.27
CA TYR A 385 22.91 33.43 -9.71
C TYR A 385 22.07 34.64 -10.08
N ASP A 386 22.63 35.49 -10.95
CA ASP A 386 21.84 36.57 -11.51
C ASP A 386 20.88 35.96 -12.54
N THR A 387 19.59 36.22 -12.40
CA THR A 387 18.58 35.84 -13.39
C THR A 387 18.53 36.97 -14.41
N MET A 388 19.51 37.01 -15.30
CA MET A 388 19.39 37.76 -16.56
C MET A 388 18.79 36.88 -17.64
#